data_AF-A0A800CDY9-F1
#
_entry.id   AF-A0A800CDY9-F1
#
_cell.length_a   1.000
_cell.length_b   1.000
_cell.length_c   1.000
_cell.angle_alpha   90.00
_cell.angle_beta   90.00
_cell.angle_gamma   90.00
#
_symmetry.space_group_name_H-M   'P 1'
#
loop_
_entity.id
_entity.type
_entity.pdbx_description
1 polymer ?
#
loop_
_entity_poly.entity_id
_entity_poly.type
_entity_poly.pdbx_seq_one_letter_code
_entity_poly.pdbx_strand_id
1 'polypeptide(L)' 'MDEFVAVANRLKDEGHSTDLVNAAFMLASGNYATFLAAGNEGYLKEDGIRKVAEAYKHNLTLLQDLKKAQFNPDGKD' A
#
# COMPACT_ATOMS: atom_id res chain seq x y z
N MET A 1 10.59 -1.17 1.69
CA MET A 1 9.60 -2.09 1.07
C MET A 1 9.92 -3.53 1.44
N ASP A 2 11.18 -3.95 1.30
CA ASP A 2 11.60 -5.34 1.53
C ASP A 2 11.28 -5.87 2.93
N GLU A 3 11.41 -5.05 3.97
CA GLU A 3 11.01 -5.44 5.33
C GLU A 3 9.51 -5.72 5.46
N PHE A 4 8.65 -4.91 4.83
CA PHE A 4 7.20 -5.13 4.82
C PHE A 4 6.84 -6.41 4.05
N VAL A 5 7.53 -6.68 2.93
CA VAL A 5 7.36 -7.91 2.16
C VAL A 5 7.82 -9.13 2.96
N ALA A 6 8.95 -9.02 3.69
CA ALA A 6 9.44 -10.09 4.55
C ALA A 6 8.44 -10.41 5.68
N VAL A 7 7.85 -9.39 6.30
CA VAL A 7 6.78 -9.58 7.30
C VAL A 7 5.55 -10.24 6.66
N ALA A 8 5.12 -9.79 5.49
CA ALA A 8 3.97 -10.38 4.79
C ALA A 8 4.21 -11.86 4.45
N ASN A 9 5.41 -12.21 3.97
CA ASN A 9 5.79 -13.59 3.68
C ASN A 9 5.81 -14.44 4.96
N ARG A 10 6.38 -13.92 6.06
CA ARG A 10 6.37 -14.63 7.34
C ARG A 10 4.95 -14.93 7.83
N LEU A 11 4.05 -13.94 7.78
CA LEU A 11 2.64 -14.13 8.20
C LEU A 11 1.92 -15.16 7.33
N LYS A 12 2.20 -15.15 6.02
CA LYS A 12 1.69 -16.18 5.10
C LYS A 12 2.23 -17.57 5.49
N ASP A 13 3.52 -17.68 5.78
CA ASP A 13 4.16 -18.96 6.16
C ASP A 13 3.67 -19.47 7.53
N GLU A 14 3.20 -18.58 8.40
CA GLU A 14 2.50 -18.88 9.65
C GLU A 14 1.04 -19.36 9.44
N GLY A 15 0.55 -19.39 8.21
CA GLY A 15 -0.76 -19.92 7.83
C GLY A 15 -1.86 -18.87 7.65
N HIS A 16 -1.54 -17.58 7.71
CA HIS A 16 -2.52 -16.53 7.39
C HIS A 16 -2.77 -16.45 5.88
N SER A 17 -4.02 -16.21 5.49
CA SER A 17 -4.34 -16.01 4.07
C SER A 17 -3.70 -14.72 3.55
N THR A 18 -3.23 -14.74 2.31
CA THR A 18 -2.60 -13.56 1.70
C THR A 18 -3.55 -12.37 1.61
N ASP A 19 -4.85 -12.62 1.43
CA ASP A 19 -5.89 -11.57 1.43
C ASP A 19 -6.00 -10.89 2.80
N LEU A 20 -5.98 -11.67 3.88
CA LEU A 20 -6.00 -11.14 5.25
C LEU A 20 -4.75 -10.32 5.54
N VAL A 21 -3.58 -10.84 5.16
CA VAL A 21 -2.31 -10.14 5.30
C VAL A 21 -2.37 -8.82 4.54
N ASN A 22 -2.76 -8.83 3.26
CA ASN A 22 -2.87 -7.62 2.45
C ASN A 22 -3.82 -6.58 3.07
N ALA A 23 -5.00 -7.01 3.53
CA ALA A 23 -5.95 -6.14 4.21
C ALA A 23 -5.35 -5.50 5.48
N ALA A 24 -4.62 -6.28 6.28
CA ALA A 24 -3.95 -5.77 7.49
C ALA A 24 -2.89 -4.71 7.15
N PHE A 25 -2.08 -4.92 6.10
CA PHE A 25 -1.11 -3.92 5.63
C PHE A 25 -1.79 -2.65 5.12
N MET A 26 -2.89 -2.77 4.38
CA MET A 26 -3.67 -1.61 3.94
C MET A 26 -4.22 -0.81 5.12
N LEU A 27 -4.76 -1.48 6.14
CA LEU A 27 -5.26 -0.84 7.37
C LEU A 27 -4.13 -0.16 8.15
N ALA A 28 -2.98 -0.84 8.33
CA ALA A 28 -1.83 -0.26 9.00
C ALA A 28 -1.30 0.99 8.26
N SER A 29 -1.22 0.93 6.93
CA SER A 29 -0.85 2.07 6.09
C SER A 29 -1.86 3.22 6.22
N GLY A 30 -3.16 2.94 6.16
CA GLY A 30 -4.21 3.93 6.33
C GLY A 30 -4.20 4.59 7.70
N ASN A 31 -3.93 3.83 8.76
CA ASN A 31 -3.80 4.35 10.13
C ASN A 31 -2.61 5.31 10.25
N TYR A 32 -1.45 4.93 9.68
CA TYR A 32 -0.28 5.80 9.66
C TYR A 32 -0.49 7.06 8.81
N ALA A 33 -1.11 6.93 7.63
CA ALA A 33 -1.47 8.06 6.78
C ALA A 33 -2.47 9.01 7.47
N THR A 34 -3.42 8.47 8.22
CA THR A 34 -4.36 9.25 9.04
C THR A 34 -3.63 10.06 10.09
N PHE A 35 -2.69 9.45 10.82
CA PHE A 35 -1.85 10.16 11.78
C PHE A 35 -1.03 11.27 11.12
N LEU A 36 -0.42 11.02 9.97
CA LEU A 36 0.38 12.03 9.26
C LEU A 36 -0.45 13.24 8.81
N ALA A 37 -1.69 13.03 8.38
CA ALA A 37 -2.53 14.10 7.83
C ALA A 37 -3.39 14.82 8.87
N ALA A 38 -3.84 14.13 9.93
CA ALA A 38 -4.72 14.68 10.95
C ALA A 38 -4.03 14.97 12.30
N GLY A 39 -2.79 14.50 12.48
CA GLY A 39 -2.11 14.59 13.78
C GLY A 39 -2.91 13.90 14.89
N ASN A 40 -3.08 14.56 16.03
CA ASN A 40 -3.81 14.02 17.18
C ASN A 40 -5.34 14.03 17.01
N GLU A 41 -5.90 14.59 15.93
CA GLU A 41 -7.35 14.64 15.70
C GLU A 41 -7.96 13.27 15.32
N GLY A 42 -7.14 12.24 15.12
CA GLY A 42 -7.54 10.83 15.16
C GLY A 42 -8.32 10.29 13.94
N TYR A 43 -8.85 11.15 13.06
CA TYR A 43 -9.55 10.71 11.85
C TYR A 43 -9.44 11.69 10.67
N LEU A 44 -9.64 11.17 9.46
CA LEU A 44 -9.70 11.97 8.23
C LEU A 44 -11.13 12.42 7.94
N LYS A 45 -11.30 13.71 7.63
CA LYS A 45 -12.50 14.20 6.93
C LYS A 45 -12.49 13.69 5.48
N GLU A 46 -13.62 13.77 4.80
CA GLU A 46 -13.79 13.25 3.43
C GLU A 46 -12.69 13.71 2.46
N ASP A 47 -12.28 14.98 2.54
CA ASP A 47 -11.19 15.51 1.72
C ASP A 47 -9.83 14.86 2.01
N GLY A 48 -9.55 14.54 3.28
CA GLY A 48 -8.36 13.81 3.70
C GLY A 48 -8.36 12.38 3.18
N ILE A 49 -9.52 11.70 3.24
CA ILE A 49 -9.69 10.35 2.67
C ILE A 49 -9.36 10.38 1.17
N ARG A 50 -9.91 11.34 0.42
CA ARG A 50 -9.63 11.48 -1.02
C ARG A 50 -8.15 11.70 -1.30
N LYS A 51 -7.49 12.59 -0.56
CA LYS A 51 -6.05 12.87 -0.72
C LYS A 51 -5.19 11.63 -0.49
N VAL A 52 -5.46 10.87 0.57
CA VAL A 52 -4.72 9.63 0.86
C VAL A 52 -4.97 8.56 -0.21
N ALA A 53 -6.21 8.41 -0.66
CA ALA A 53 -6.56 7.47 -1.73
C ALA A 53 -5.85 7.80 -3.06
N GLU A 54 -5.83 9.07 -3.45
CA GLU A 54 -5.13 9.51 -4.67
C GLU A 54 -3.61 9.33 -4.55
N ALA A 55 -3.01 9.59 -3.38
CA ALA A 55 -1.60 9.31 -3.14
C ALA A 55 -1.29 7.81 -3.27
N TYR A 56 -2.15 6.94 -2.74
CA TYR A 56 -2.00 5.49 -2.86
C TYR A 56 -2.08 5.05 -4.34
N LYS A 57 -3.07 5.55 -5.07
CA LYS A 57 -3.24 5.29 -6.50
C LYS A 57 -2.01 5.72 -7.30
N HIS A 58 -1.49 6.93 -7.06
CA HIS A 58 -0.30 7.44 -7.72
C HIS A 58 0.93 6.53 -7.49
N ASN A 59 1.18 6.16 -6.22
CA ASN A 59 2.30 5.28 -5.87
C ASN A 59 2.14 3.88 -6.48
N LEU A 60 0.92 3.34 -6.51
CA LEU A 60 0.64 2.06 -7.17
C LEU A 60 0.92 2.13 -8.67
N THR A 61 0.48 3.20 -9.35
CA THR A 61 0.75 3.42 -10.77
C THR A 61 2.26 3.47 -11.03
N LEU A 62 3.02 4.25 -10.27
CA LEU A 62 4.47 4.32 -10.38
C LEU A 62 5.13 2.94 -10.21
N LEU A 63 4.69 2.16 -9.21
CA LEU A 63 5.19 0.80 -8.99
C LEU A 63 4.90 -0.11 -10.18
N GLN A 64 3.71 -0.03 -10.78
CA GLN A 64 3.38 -0.82 -11.96
C GLN A 64 4.20 -0.40 -13.18
N ASP A 65 4.44 0.89 -13.37
CA ASP A 65 5.27 1.39 -14.47
C ASP A 65 6.72 0.90 -14.34
N LEU A 66 7.28 0.92 -13.13
CA LEU A 66 8.60 0.35 -12.84
C LEU A 66 8.65 -1.16 -13.12
N LYS A 67 7.62 -1.91 -12.70
CA LYS A 67 7.51 -3.34 -13.00
C LYS A 67 7.40 -3.61 -14.50
N LYS A 68 6.61 -2.82 -15.23
CA LYS A 68 6.51 -2.92 -16.70
C LYS A 68 7.86 -2.68 -17.35
N ALA A 69 8.59 -1.64 -16.97
CA ALA A 69 9.93 -1.38 -17.50
C ALA A 69 10.92 -2.53 -17.21
N GLN A 70 10.79 -3.19 -16.05
CA GLN A 70 11.64 -4.31 -15.67
C GLN A 70 11.32 -5.61 -16.43
N PHE A 71 10.04 -5.92 -16.66
CA PHE A 71 9.59 -7.23 -17.17
C PHE A 71 9.06 -7.19 -18.62
N ASN A 72 8.79 -6.01 -19.16
CA ASN A 72 8.39 -5.77 -20.55
C ASN A 72 9.07 -4.48 -21.10
N PRO A 73 10.41 -4.44 -21.19
CA PRO A 73 11.14 -3.25 -21.61
C PRO A 73 10.79 -2.80 -23.04
N ASP A 74 10.28 -3.71 -23.87
CA ASP A 74 9.90 -3.45 -25.27
C ASP A 74 8.40 -3.10 -25.45
N GLY A 75 7.61 -3.06 -24.37
CA GLY A 75 6.21 -2.64 -24.39
C GLY A 75 5.29 -3.47 -25.28
N LYS A 76 5.58 -4.77 -25.46
CA LYS A 76 4.74 -5.68 -26.25
C LYS A 76 3.65 -6.25 -25.34
N ASP A 77 2.46 -5.68 -25.41
CA ASP A 77 1.22 -6.23 -24.84
C ASP A 77 0.49 -7.09 -25.89
#